data_AF-A0A2N6NC86-F1
#
_entry.id   AF-A0A2N6NC86-F1
#
_cell.length_a   1.000
_cell.length_b   1.000
_cell.length_c   1.000
_cell.angle_alpha   90.00
_cell.angle_beta   90.00
_cell.angle_gamma   90.00
#
_symmetry.space_group_name_H-M   'P 1'
#
loop_
_entity.id
_entity.type
_entity.pdbx_description
1 polymer ?
#
loop_
_entity_poly.entity_id
_entity_poly.type
_entity_poly.pdbx_seq_one_letter_code
_entity_poly.pdbx_strand_id
1 'polypeptide(L)'
;MISASLPDYTRVVVTASFTIIHYIVGSVLFDLVHWQSHQKTRNKFVRWLNRTHSAHHQYFNRQLRFNRSFRYANLVSHMPLEFACQAVGSSASWLLLRRFYPTAAYDLLIVMLVQIIRTAIVAWNMGYDSNHIPYRVLPKDGNNMIVGPEYHVLHHIDPQNYFGSMVRLVDMIFGTATTLKGRRVAMTGSSGALGKELTKILQKEQVASITPLRHGIDWSRNDYSGLAPIMAETDILVLCHGTKDHNAALAMNCTSAVSIIELFKQSRDRTKPELIPEVWYVGSEAELHGALPGDKVKQAYAESKRAFVPFARAYYDDEQILYRHIVPAAFQSRMGSAIVGADWAARTAIWWIRRGAQYVPVTYTGMAFVNYFRFMYWVKPTTAGSLKVEESLK
;
A
#
# COMPACT_ATOMS: atom_id res chain seq x y z
N MET A 1 50.36 32.27 -7.93
CA MET A 1 49.65 31.34 -7.04
C MET A 1 48.18 31.37 -7.41
N ILE A 2 47.69 30.33 -8.10
CA ILE A 2 46.27 30.16 -8.40
C ILE A 2 45.64 29.65 -7.11
N SER A 3 44.91 30.51 -6.39
CA SER A 3 44.06 30.06 -5.29
C SER A 3 42.93 29.24 -5.91
N ALA A 4 43.03 27.92 -5.81
CA ALA A 4 41.93 27.03 -6.10
C ALA A 4 40.85 27.29 -5.03
N SER A 5 39.86 28.12 -5.35
CA SER A 5 38.70 28.31 -4.50
C SER A 5 38.01 26.96 -4.34
N LEU A 6 38.01 26.43 -3.12
CA LEU A 6 37.25 25.23 -2.77
C LEU A 6 35.79 25.38 -3.25
N PRO A 7 35.15 24.30 -3.73
CA PRO A 7 33.74 24.34 -4.11
C PRO A 7 32.89 24.86 -2.95
N ASP A 8 31.98 25.80 -3.23
CA ASP A 8 30.95 26.20 -2.27
C ASP A 8 29.92 25.08 -2.15
N TYR A 9 30.26 24.07 -1.34
CA TYR A 9 29.42 22.89 -1.09
C TYR A 9 28.01 23.28 -0.63
N THR A 10 27.87 24.41 0.08
CA THR A 10 26.58 24.94 0.51
C THR A 10 25.71 25.29 -0.69
N ARG A 11 26.24 25.99 -1.70
CA ARG A 11 25.49 26.29 -2.93
C ARG A 11 25.10 25.06 -3.70
N VAL A 12 25.98 24.06 -3.78
CA VAL A 12 25.70 22.79 -4.47
C VAL A 12 24.55 22.07 -3.77
N VAL A 13 24.60 21.93 -2.45
CA VAL A 13 23.57 21.26 -1.65
C VAL A 13 22.23 22.00 -1.73
N VAL A 14 22.24 23.32 -1.66
CA VAL A 14 21.02 24.14 -1.80
C VAL A 14 20.42 23.97 -3.19
N THR A 15 21.23 24.08 -4.24
CA THR A 15 20.77 23.91 -5.63
C THR A 15 20.18 22.52 -5.85
N ALA A 16 20.85 21.47 -5.37
CA ALA A 16 20.36 20.10 -5.47
C ALA A 16 19.03 19.91 -4.71
N SER A 17 18.94 20.43 -3.49
CA SER A 17 17.73 20.35 -2.66
C SER A 17 16.55 21.06 -3.31
N PHE A 18 16.76 22.28 -3.83
CA PHE A 18 15.72 23.04 -4.50
C PHE A 18 15.30 22.42 -5.83
N THR A 19 16.25 21.86 -6.59
CA THR A 19 15.96 21.07 -7.80
C THR A 19 14.98 19.93 -7.48
N ILE A 20 15.25 19.17 -6.41
CA ILE A 20 14.37 18.07 -5.96
C ILE A 20 12.99 18.61 -5.56
N ILE A 21 12.94 19.70 -4.76
CA ILE A 21 11.68 20.30 -4.32
C ILE A 21 10.84 20.77 -5.51
N HIS A 22 11.42 21.51 -6.45
CA HIS A 22 10.72 22.00 -7.63
C HIS A 22 10.18 20.87 -8.50
N TYR A 23 10.94 19.78 -8.66
CA TYR A 23 10.50 18.60 -9.39
C TYR A 23 9.32 17.91 -8.69
N ILE A 24 9.39 17.75 -7.36
CA ILE A 24 8.30 17.17 -6.57
C ILE A 24 7.04 18.03 -6.64
N VAL A 25 7.15 19.36 -6.46
CA VAL A 25 5.98 20.25 -6.53
C VAL A 25 5.35 20.27 -7.92
N GLY A 26 6.15 20.25 -8.98
CA GLY A 26 5.67 20.05 -10.35
C GLY A 26 4.89 18.75 -10.52
N SER A 27 5.42 17.65 -9.96
CA SER A 27 4.78 16.34 -9.98
C SER A 27 3.46 16.31 -9.20
N VAL A 28 3.42 16.91 -8.01
CA VAL A 28 2.20 17.03 -7.19
C VAL A 28 1.13 17.83 -7.93
N LEU A 29 1.49 18.92 -8.62
CA LEU A 29 0.52 19.69 -9.40
C LEU A 29 -0.08 18.84 -10.53
N PHE A 30 0.73 18.07 -11.24
CA PHE A 30 0.22 17.14 -12.25
C PHE A 30 -0.69 16.09 -11.63
N ASP A 31 -0.28 15.47 -10.53
CA ASP A 31 -1.06 14.46 -9.81
C ASP A 31 -2.43 15.00 -9.34
N LEU A 32 -2.51 16.26 -8.89
CA LEU A 32 -3.78 16.91 -8.56
C LEU A 32 -4.68 17.14 -9.80
N VAL A 33 -4.11 17.58 -10.91
CA VAL A 33 -4.84 17.74 -12.18
C VAL A 33 -5.31 16.39 -12.73
N HIS A 34 -4.46 15.37 -12.58
CA HIS A 34 -4.73 13.99 -12.95
C HIS A 34 -5.86 13.40 -12.09
N TRP A 35 -5.83 13.58 -10.77
CA TRP A 35 -6.94 13.23 -9.88
C TRP A 35 -8.25 13.92 -10.29
N GLN A 36 -8.18 15.20 -10.67
CA GLN A 36 -9.34 15.94 -11.14
C GLN A 36 -9.91 15.36 -12.46
N SER A 37 -9.05 14.78 -13.31
CA SER A 37 -9.44 14.14 -14.58
C SER A 37 -10.21 12.82 -14.40
N HIS A 38 -10.16 12.22 -13.21
CA HIS A 38 -10.99 11.07 -12.83
C HIS A 38 -12.39 11.47 -12.34
N GLN A 39 -12.60 12.75 -12.00
CA GLN A 39 -13.85 13.19 -11.40
C GLN A 39 -14.95 13.33 -12.45
N LYS A 40 -16.14 12.82 -12.13
CA LYS A 40 -17.35 13.04 -12.94
C LYS A 40 -17.92 14.41 -12.63
N THR A 41 -17.97 15.30 -13.63
CA THR A 41 -18.47 16.67 -13.42
C THR A 41 -19.07 17.28 -14.69
N ARG A 42 -19.86 18.35 -14.50
CA ARG A 42 -20.45 19.16 -15.58
C ARG A 42 -19.52 20.30 -16.05
N ASN A 43 -18.46 20.62 -15.29
CA ASN A 43 -17.52 21.68 -15.64
C ASN A 43 -16.81 21.37 -16.98
N LYS A 44 -16.84 22.32 -17.93
CA LYS A 44 -16.27 22.15 -19.28
C LYS A 44 -14.76 21.90 -19.26
N PHE A 45 -14.02 22.56 -18.38
CA PHE A 45 -12.57 22.41 -18.24
C PHE A 45 -12.22 21.02 -17.74
N VAL A 46 -12.86 20.55 -16.67
CA VAL A 46 -12.62 19.19 -16.17
C VAL A 46 -13.05 18.14 -17.20
N ARG A 47 -14.16 18.34 -17.92
CA ARG A 47 -14.53 17.46 -19.03
C ARG A 47 -13.51 17.43 -20.18
N TRP A 48 -12.72 18.49 -20.35
CA TRP A 48 -11.60 18.50 -21.29
C TRP A 48 -10.43 17.69 -20.72
N LEU A 49 -10.07 17.87 -19.43
CA LEU A 49 -9.09 17.04 -18.74
C LEU A 49 -9.44 15.55 -18.84
N ASN A 50 -10.68 15.17 -18.54
CA ASN A 50 -11.16 13.78 -18.63
C ASN A 50 -11.00 13.22 -20.06
N ARG A 51 -11.19 14.03 -21.10
CA ARG A 51 -11.02 13.60 -22.50
C ARG A 51 -9.55 13.37 -22.84
N THR A 52 -8.70 14.31 -22.46
CA THR A 52 -7.25 14.21 -22.61
C THR A 52 -6.71 12.98 -21.89
N HIS A 53 -7.16 12.75 -20.66
CA HIS A 53 -6.79 11.59 -19.85
C HIS A 53 -7.40 10.28 -20.37
N SER A 54 -8.63 10.30 -20.87
CA SER A 54 -9.23 9.12 -21.52
C SER A 54 -8.45 8.72 -22.77
N ALA A 55 -7.88 9.65 -23.54
CA ALA A 55 -7.05 9.31 -24.69
C ALA A 55 -5.80 8.51 -24.27
N HIS A 56 -5.25 8.81 -23.08
CA HIS A 56 -4.15 8.06 -22.48
C HIS A 56 -4.56 6.62 -22.15
N HIS A 57 -5.69 6.40 -21.45
CA HIS A 57 -6.22 5.05 -21.19
C HIS A 57 -6.73 4.30 -22.43
N GLN A 58 -7.02 5.01 -23.52
CA GLN A 58 -7.33 4.38 -24.80
C GLN A 58 -6.06 3.97 -25.54
N TYR A 59 -4.99 4.75 -25.39
CA TYR A 59 -3.68 4.42 -25.91
C TYR A 59 -3.05 3.25 -25.14
N PHE A 60 -3.16 3.24 -23.81
CA PHE A 60 -2.75 2.16 -22.91
C PHE A 60 -3.97 1.50 -22.28
N ASN A 61 -4.34 0.30 -22.73
CA ASN A 61 -5.46 -0.40 -22.11
C ASN A 61 -5.13 -0.90 -20.69
N ARG A 62 -6.09 -1.57 -20.03
CA ARG A 62 -5.93 -2.10 -18.65
C ARG A 62 -4.72 -3.02 -18.46
N GLN A 63 -4.30 -3.72 -19.53
CA GLN A 63 -3.13 -4.60 -19.55
C GLN A 63 -1.89 -3.92 -20.14
N LEU A 64 -1.92 -2.59 -20.25
CA LEU A 64 -0.86 -1.75 -20.83
C LEU A 64 -0.47 -2.15 -22.26
N ARG A 65 -1.41 -2.74 -23.00
CA ARG A 65 -1.25 -2.99 -24.43
C ARG A 65 -1.62 -1.74 -25.21
N PHE A 66 -0.76 -1.41 -26.17
CA PHE A 66 -0.83 -0.19 -26.95
C PHE A 66 -1.90 -0.26 -28.05
N ASN A 67 -2.72 0.78 -28.15
CA ASN A 67 -3.62 0.99 -29.28
C ASN A 67 -3.11 2.14 -30.16
N ARG A 68 -2.56 1.79 -31.33
CA ARG A 68 -1.96 2.77 -32.25
C ARG A 68 -2.93 3.86 -32.72
N SER A 69 -4.24 3.59 -32.75
CA SER A 69 -5.25 4.56 -33.19
C SER A 69 -5.33 5.80 -32.29
N PHE A 70 -5.00 5.67 -31.00
CA PHE A 70 -5.03 6.78 -30.03
C PHE A 70 -3.68 7.44 -29.80
N ARG A 71 -2.63 7.01 -30.52
CA ARG A 71 -1.26 7.52 -30.35
C ARG A 71 -1.19 9.03 -30.52
N TYR A 72 -1.74 9.54 -31.62
CA TYR A 72 -1.71 10.98 -31.91
C TYR A 72 -2.40 11.76 -30.80
N ALA A 73 -3.60 11.32 -30.39
CA ALA A 73 -4.35 11.95 -29.29
C ALA A 73 -3.53 11.97 -27.99
N ASN A 74 -2.89 10.87 -27.60
CA ASN A 74 -2.03 10.83 -26.41
C ASN A 74 -0.83 11.79 -26.50
N LEU A 75 -0.15 11.81 -27.66
CA LEU A 75 1.03 12.66 -27.89
C LEU A 75 0.73 14.16 -27.93
N VAL A 76 -0.44 14.57 -28.45
CA VAL A 76 -0.77 16.00 -28.61
C VAL A 76 -1.65 16.56 -27.50
N SER A 77 -2.22 15.71 -26.64
CA SER A 77 -3.08 16.15 -25.54
C SER A 77 -2.51 15.80 -24.16
N HIS A 78 -2.34 14.52 -23.85
CA HIS A 78 -1.98 14.07 -22.50
C HIS A 78 -0.54 14.44 -22.14
N MET A 79 0.40 14.16 -23.03
CA MET A 79 1.83 14.43 -22.78
C MET A 79 2.13 15.93 -22.64
N PRO A 80 1.61 16.84 -23.51
CA PRO A 80 1.79 18.27 -23.30
C PRO A 80 1.12 18.79 -22.02
N LEU A 81 -0.01 18.21 -21.62
CA LEU A 81 -0.67 18.54 -20.36
C LEU A 81 0.20 18.16 -19.16
N GLU A 82 0.77 16.94 -19.16
CA GLU A 82 1.71 16.50 -18.12
C GLU A 82 2.90 17.45 -17.98
N PHE A 83 3.57 17.75 -19.10
CA PHE A 83 4.70 18.67 -19.12
C PHE A 83 4.30 20.07 -18.64
N ALA A 84 3.18 20.61 -19.11
CA ALA A 84 2.70 21.94 -18.72
C ALA A 84 2.41 22.02 -17.21
N CYS A 85 1.75 21.01 -16.64
CA CYS A 85 1.51 20.95 -15.20
C CYS A 85 2.83 20.91 -14.41
N GLN A 86 3.78 20.07 -14.83
CA GLN A 86 5.08 19.97 -14.19
C GLN A 86 5.85 21.30 -14.25
N ALA A 87 5.94 21.91 -15.44
CA ALA A 87 6.62 23.19 -15.64
C ALA A 87 6.00 24.32 -14.81
N VAL A 88 4.67 24.41 -14.77
CA VAL A 88 3.94 25.43 -13.98
C VAL A 88 4.19 25.23 -12.49
N GLY A 89 4.08 24.00 -11.99
CA GLY A 89 4.28 23.70 -10.57
C GLY A 89 5.73 23.93 -10.12
N SER A 90 6.70 23.51 -10.94
CA SER A 90 8.12 23.77 -10.68
C SER A 90 8.43 25.27 -10.70
N SER A 91 7.88 26.02 -11.66
CA SER A 91 8.05 27.48 -11.74
C SER A 91 7.42 28.22 -10.57
N ALA A 92 6.22 27.81 -10.13
CA ALA A 92 5.55 28.39 -8.96
C ALA A 92 6.36 28.14 -7.66
N SER A 93 6.89 26.93 -7.50
CA SER A 93 7.78 26.58 -6.39
C SER A 93 9.05 27.42 -6.39
N TRP A 94 9.65 27.63 -7.57
CA TRP A 94 10.83 28.47 -7.72
C TRP A 94 10.57 29.94 -7.39
N LEU A 95 9.47 30.52 -7.89
CA LEU A 95 9.09 31.90 -7.58
C LEU A 95 8.93 32.10 -6.06
N LEU A 96 8.37 31.11 -5.36
CA LEU A 96 8.23 31.15 -3.91
C LEU A 96 9.58 31.04 -3.19
N LEU A 97 10.39 30.03 -3.51
CA LEU A 97 11.68 29.82 -2.81
C LEU A 97 12.69 30.94 -3.08
N ARG A 98 12.72 31.48 -4.30
CA ARG A 98 13.59 32.60 -4.66
C ARG A 98 13.32 33.85 -3.83
N ARG A 99 12.11 34.03 -3.30
CA ARG A 99 11.78 35.14 -2.39
C ARG A 99 12.58 35.08 -1.08
N PHE A 100 12.91 33.86 -0.64
CA PHE A 100 13.66 33.58 0.59
C PHE A 100 15.15 33.35 0.30
N TYR A 101 15.49 32.78 -0.86
CA TYR A 101 16.84 32.40 -1.26
C TYR A 101 17.18 32.90 -2.68
N PRO A 102 17.48 34.19 -2.85
CA PRO A 102 17.61 34.81 -4.17
C PRO A 102 18.84 34.37 -4.97
N THR A 103 19.80 33.70 -4.33
CA THR A 103 21.08 33.26 -4.93
C THR A 103 20.99 31.91 -5.65
N ALA A 104 19.89 31.18 -5.50
CA ALA A 104 19.65 29.92 -6.21
C ALA A 104 19.01 30.20 -7.58
N ALA A 105 19.83 30.15 -8.64
CA ALA A 105 19.41 30.56 -9.99
C ALA A 105 19.32 29.40 -11.00
N TYR A 106 20.09 28.32 -10.79
CA TYR A 106 20.21 27.24 -11.78
C TYR A 106 19.27 26.04 -11.53
N ASP A 107 18.66 25.95 -10.36
CA ASP A 107 17.76 24.86 -9.95
C ASP A 107 16.57 24.68 -10.91
N LEU A 108 15.83 25.75 -11.22
CA LEU A 108 14.71 25.70 -12.15
C LEU A 108 15.18 25.34 -13.57
N LEU A 109 16.32 25.89 -14.01
CA LEU A 109 16.86 25.57 -15.33
C LEU A 109 17.16 24.07 -15.45
N ILE A 110 17.78 23.48 -14.43
CA ILE A 110 18.06 22.04 -14.37
C ILE A 110 16.75 21.25 -14.45
N VAL A 111 15.75 21.60 -13.64
CA VAL A 111 14.44 20.92 -13.65
C VAL A 111 13.76 21.00 -15.01
N MET A 112 13.74 22.18 -15.64
CA MET A 112 13.15 22.38 -16.96
C MET A 112 13.88 21.58 -18.04
N LEU A 113 15.21 21.57 -18.03
CA LEU A 113 16.01 20.76 -18.96
C LEU A 113 15.69 19.26 -18.82
N VAL A 114 15.64 18.75 -17.58
CA VAL A 114 15.28 17.35 -17.31
C VAL A 114 13.86 17.03 -17.80
N GLN A 115 12.88 17.89 -17.53
CA GLN A 115 11.49 17.70 -17.97
C GLN A 115 11.35 17.74 -19.50
N ILE A 116 12.05 18.67 -20.17
CA ILE A 116 12.07 18.77 -21.64
C ILE A 116 12.70 17.51 -22.25
N ILE A 117 13.87 17.10 -21.76
CA ILE A 117 14.57 15.90 -22.25
C ILE A 117 13.70 14.67 -22.06
N ARG A 118 13.13 14.46 -20.86
CA ARG A 118 12.21 13.34 -20.59
C ARG A 118 11.05 13.34 -21.58
N THR A 119 10.36 14.47 -21.73
CA THR A 119 9.20 14.59 -22.62
C THR A 119 9.59 14.32 -24.08
N ALA A 120 10.72 14.86 -24.54
CA ALA A 120 11.22 14.66 -25.89
C ALA A 120 11.58 13.18 -26.16
N ILE A 121 12.19 12.48 -25.19
CA ILE A 121 12.49 11.05 -25.30
C ILE A 121 11.20 10.24 -25.40
N VAL A 122 10.19 10.51 -24.57
CA VAL A 122 8.90 9.79 -24.64
C VAL A 122 8.19 10.07 -25.97
N ALA A 123 8.21 11.32 -26.45
CA ALA A 123 7.65 11.69 -27.75
C ALA A 123 8.38 10.98 -28.92
N TRP A 124 9.71 10.97 -28.89
CA TRP A 124 10.56 10.25 -29.87
C TRP A 124 10.25 8.75 -29.88
N ASN A 125 10.05 8.18 -28.70
CA ASN A 125 9.62 6.81 -28.52
C ASN A 125 8.12 6.61 -28.77
N MET A 126 7.45 7.48 -29.54
CA MET A 126 6.03 7.35 -29.92
C MET A 126 5.06 7.24 -28.73
N GLY A 127 5.42 7.79 -27.57
CA GLY A 127 4.63 7.72 -26.34
C GLY A 127 4.95 6.51 -25.47
N TYR A 128 5.95 5.70 -25.81
CA TYR A 128 6.44 4.62 -24.95
C TYR A 128 7.34 5.21 -23.86
N ASP A 129 7.06 4.86 -22.61
CA ASP A 129 7.83 5.27 -21.43
C ASP A 129 8.09 4.08 -20.49
N SER A 130 8.91 4.35 -19.47
CA SER A 130 9.33 3.35 -18.48
C SER A 130 8.25 2.98 -17.45
N ASN A 131 7.15 3.71 -17.38
CA ASN A 131 6.09 3.51 -16.39
C ASN A 131 4.95 2.63 -16.91
N HIS A 132 4.88 2.39 -18.23
CA HIS A 132 3.86 1.54 -18.86
C HIS A 132 4.41 0.19 -19.30
N ILE A 133 4.75 -0.66 -18.32
CA ILE A 133 5.26 -2.01 -18.54
C ILE A 133 4.12 -3.03 -18.35
N PRO A 134 3.80 -3.88 -19.35
CA PRO A 134 2.77 -4.90 -19.18
C PRO A 134 3.26 -6.03 -18.27
N TYR A 135 2.45 -6.38 -17.28
CA TYR A 135 2.72 -7.51 -16.37
C TYR A 135 1.69 -8.62 -16.58
N ARG A 136 2.14 -9.87 -16.46
CA ARG A 136 1.22 -11.03 -16.39
C ARG A 136 0.57 -11.14 -15.00
N VAL A 137 1.39 -10.93 -13.97
CA VAL A 137 1.01 -10.79 -12.57
C VAL A 137 1.76 -9.55 -12.11
N LEU A 138 1.05 -8.56 -11.58
CA LEU A 138 1.67 -7.33 -11.12
C LEU A 138 2.56 -7.62 -9.91
N PRO A 139 3.89 -7.40 -9.97
CA PRO A 139 4.76 -7.62 -8.83
C PRO A 139 4.48 -6.59 -7.72
N LYS A 140 4.99 -6.91 -6.53
CA LYS A 140 4.87 -6.03 -5.36
C LYS A 140 5.63 -4.73 -5.59
N ASP A 141 4.97 -3.61 -5.35
CA ASP A 141 5.61 -2.30 -5.34
C ASP A 141 6.56 -2.18 -4.14
N GLY A 142 7.84 -1.91 -4.43
CA GLY A 142 8.89 -1.73 -3.44
C GLY A 142 9.06 -0.29 -2.94
N ASN A 143 8.37 0.69 -3.54
CA ASN A 143 8.61 2.11 -3.25
C ASN A 143 7.43 2.81 -2.59
N ASN A 144 7.62 3.28 -1.35
CA ASN A 144 6.57 3.94 -0.60
C ASN A 144 6.39 5.43 -0.92
N MET A 145 7.29 6.08 -1.67
CA MET A 145 7.25 7.54 -1.89
C MET A 145 7.16 7.94 -3.36
N ILE A 146 7.91 7.27 -4.23
CA ILE A 146 7.95 7.54 -5.66
C ILE A 146 7.15 6.45 -6.38
N VAL A 147 6.41 6.85 -7.39
CA VAL A 147 5.65 5.93 -8.24
C VAL A 147 6.60 5.27 -9.23
N GLY A 148 6.78 3.95 -9.08
CA GLY A 148 7.40 3.10 -10.10
C GLY A 148 6.38 2.54 -11.10
N PRO A 149 6.83 1.82 -12.14
CA PRO A 149 5.94 1.17 -13.10
C PRO A 149 4.94 0.23 -12.40
N GLU A 150 5.38 -0.51 -11.39
CA GLU A 150 4.54 -1.45 -10.63
C GLU A 150 3.35 -0.77 -9.97
N TYR A 151 3.54 0.43 -9.41
CA TYR A 151 2.45 1.19 -8.82
C TYR A 151 1.58 1.87 -9.88
N HIS A 152 2.20 2.45 -10.92
CA HIS A 152 1.49 3.14 -11.99
C HIS A 152 0.54 2.21 -12.75
N VAL A 153 0.84 0.92 -12.89
CA VAL A 153 -0.07 -0.04 -13.54
C VAL A 153 -1.41 -0.15 -12.83
N LEU A 154 -1.47 0.01 -11.49
CA LEU A 154 -2.72 -0.04 -10.73
C LEU A 154 -3.74 0.98 -11.24
N HIS A 155 -3.26 2.13 -11.71
CA HIS A 155 -4.05 3.14 -12.39
C HIS A 155 -4.82 2.62 -13.60
N HIS A 156 -4.20 1.75 -14.39
CA HIS A 156 -4.79 1.17 -15.58
C HIS A 156 -5.63 -0.07 -15.26
N ILE A 157 -5.24 -0.85 -14.23
CA ILE A 157 -6.02 -2.00 -13.76
C ILE A 157 -7.32 -1.53 -13.10
N ASP A 158 -7.32 -0.45 -12.33
CA ASP A 158 -8.51 0.13 -11.70
C ASP A 158 -8.73 1.59 -12.15
N PRO A 159 -9.17 1.81 -13.40
CA PRO A 159 -9.29 3.13 -14.01
C PRO A 159 -10.46 3.96 -13.44
N GLN A 160 -11.17 3.44 -12.44
CA GLN A 160 -12.18 4.21 -11.70
C GLN A 160 -11.60 4.83 -10.43
N ASN A 161 -10.43 4.38 -10.00
CA ASN A 161 -9.70 4.94 -8.89
C ASN A 161 -8.48 5.72 -9.38
N TYR A 162 -8.14 6.78 -8.66
CA TYR A 162 -6.95 7.55 -8.95
C TYR A 162 -5.73 6.88 -8.31
N PHE A 163 -4.63 6.84 -9.06
CA PHE A 163 -3.32 6.47 -8.56
C PHE A 163 -2.32 7.51 -9.07
N GLY A 164 -1.41 7.96 -8.21
CA GLY A 164 -0.37 8.92 -8.56
C GLY A 164 0.49 8.45 -9.71
N SER A 165 1.02 9.42 -10.46
CA SER A 165 1.82 9.15 -11.66
C SER A 165 3.32 9.30 -11.42
N MET A 166 3.72 10.04 -10.39
CA MET A 166 5.14 10.29 -10.08
C MET A 166 5.44 10.25 -8.58
N VAL A 167 4.57 10.82 -7.74
CA VAL A 167 4.73 10.79 -6.29
C VAL A 167 3.47 10.26 -5.63
N ARG A 168 3.63 9.54 -4.52
CA ARG A 168 2.48 8.94 -3.81
C ARG A 168 1.82 9.90 -2.82
N LEU A 169 2.27 11.16 -2.76
CA LEU A 169 1.81 12.13 -1.76
C LEU A 169 0.30 12.41 -1.88
N VAL A 170 -0.21 12.57 -3.10
CA VAL A 170 -1.63 12.81 -3.34
C VAL A 170 -2.47 11.61 -2.88
N ASP A 171 -2.01 10.39 -3.18
CA ASP A 171 -2.63 9.14 -2.75
C ASP A 171 -2.62 8.97 -1.23
N MET A 172 -1.53 9.36 -0.56
CA MET A 172 -1.44 9.35 0.90
C MET A 172 -2.38 10.37 1.55
N ILE A 173 -2.60 11.53 0.93
CA ILE A 173 -3.51 12.54 1.47
C ILE A 173 -4.96 12.08 1.30
N PHE A 174 -5.34 11.67 0.08
CA PHE A 174 -6.72 11.32 -0.24
C PHE A 174 -7.11 9.88 0.08
N GLY A 175 -6.13 8.99 0.33
CA GLY A 175 -6.37 7.59 0.63
C GLY A 175 -6.81 6.78 -0.59
N THR A 176 -6.12 6.94 -1.72
CA THR A 176 -6.43 6.24 -2.98
C THR A 176 -5.45 5.12 -3.33
N ALA A 177 -4.46 4.87 -2.48
CA ALA A 177 -3.31 3.98 -2.76
C ALA A 177 -3.62 2.48 -2.75
N THR A 178 -4.90 2.09 -2.75
CA THR A 178 -5.34 0.69 -2.73
C THR A 178 -6.63 0.51 -3.49
N THR A 179 -6.76 -0.63 -4.18
CA THR A 179 -8.01 -1.08 -4.79
C THR A 179 -8.72 -2.07 -3.87
N LEU A 180 -9.77 -1.61 -3.18
CA LEU A 180 -10.68 -2.47 -2.41
C LEU A 180 -11.95 -2.82 -3.18
N LYS A 181 -12.43 -1.90 -4.02
CA LYS A 181 -13.65 -2.09 -4.80
C LYS A 181 -13.53 -3.30 -5.71
N GLY A 182 -14.56 -4.15 -5.71
CA GLY A 182 -14.62 -5.36 -6.54
C GLY A 182 -13.73 -6.51 -6.08
N ARG A 183 -12.96 -6.36 -4.99
CA ARG A 183 -12.12 -7.45 -4.44
C ARG A 183 -12.97 -8.45 -3.68
N ARG A 184 -12.61 -9.73 -3.74
CA ARG A 184 -13.23 -10.82 -2.96
C ARG A 184 -12.46 -11.02 -1.66
N VAL A 185 -13.14 -10.87 -0.53
CA VAL A 185 -12.51 -10.95 0.80
C VAL A 185 -12.92 -12.24 1.49
N ALA A 186 -11.98 -12.97 2.08
CA ALA A 186 -12.27 -14.04 3.04
C ALA A 186 -11.75 -13.66 4.42
N MET A 187 -12.54 -13.85 5.47
CA MET A 187 -12.23 -13.32 6.79
C MET A 187 -12.49 -14.31 7.92
N THR A 188 -11.45 -14.63 8.68
CA THR A 188 -11.60 -15.31 9.98
C THR A 188 -11.97 -14.31 11.07
N GLY A 189 -12.67 -14.74 12.12
CA GLY A 189 -13.04 -13.85 13.23
C GLY A 189 -14.08 -12.78 12.86
N SER A 190 -14.82 -12.96 11.76
CA SER A 190 -15.84 -12.02 11.26
C SER A 190 -16.98 -11.75 12.26
N SER A 191 -17.26 -12.69 13.16
CA SER A 191 -18.26 -12.53 14.23
C SER A 191 -17.75 -11.74 15.45
N GLY A 192 -16.43 -11.50 15.53
CA GLY A 192 -15.80 -10.71 16.58
C GLY A 192 -16.11 -9.21 16.45
N ALA A 193 -15.79 -8.43 17.48
CA ALA A 193 -16.09 -7.00 17.51
C ALA A 193 -15.42 -6.25 16.34
N LEU A 194 -14.12 -6.47 16.11
CA LEU A 194 -13.40 -5.86 14.99
C LEU A 194 -13.86 -6.41 13.64
N GLY A 195 -14.03 -7.73 13.52
CA GLY A 195 -14.47 -8.37 12.28
C GLY A 195 -15.82 -7.87 11.78
N LYS A 196 -16.78 -7.64 12.68
CA LYS A 196 -18.09 -7.06 12.35
C LYS A 196 -17.96 -5.64 11.78
N GLU A 197 -17.16 -4.79 12.41
CA GLU A 197 -16.98 -3.41 11.94
C GLU A 197 -16.17 -3.34 10.65
N LEU A 198 -15.12 -4.16 10.49
CA LEU A 198 -14.41 -4.32 9.22
C LEU A 198 -15.35 -4.77 8.10
N THR A 199 -16.24 -5.73 8.36
CA THR A 199 -17.24 -6.20 7.38
C THR A 199 -18.11 -5.04 6.91
N LYS A 200 -18.64 -4.22 7.83
CA LYS A 200 -19.46 -3.04 7.47
C LYS A 200 -18.68 -2.02 6.63
N ILE A 201 -17.42 -1.77 6.97
CA ILE A 201 -16.58 -0.81 6.21
C ILE A 201 -16.27 -1.37 4.83
N LEU A 202 -15.84 -2.63 4.72
CA LEU A 202 -15.53 -3.27 3.44
C LEU A 202 -16.75 -3.32 2.50
N GLN A 203 -17.95 -3.55 3.03
CA GLN A 203 -19.19 -3.44 2.25
C GLN A 203 -19.39 -2.02 1.67
N LYS A 204 -19.09 -0.97 2.45
CA LYS A 204 -19.13 0.42 1.96
C LYS A 204 -18.06 0.71 0.90
N GLU A 205 -16.92 0.01 0.97
CA GLU A 205 -15.86 0.05 -0.05
C GLU A 205 -16.25 -0.68 -1.35
N GLN A 206 -17.45 -1.27 -1.41
CA GLN A 206 -17.95 -2.00 -2.58
C GLN A 206 -17.03 -3.18 -2.97
N VAL A 207 -16.50 -3.90 -1.97
CA VAL A 207 -15.90 -5.23 -2.22
C VAL A 207 -16.93 -6.14 -2.88
N ALA A 208 -16.49 -7.05 -3.75
CA ALA A 208 -17.40 -7.93 -4.49
C ALA A 208 -18.11 -8.93 -3.56
N SER A 209 -17.39 -9.47 -2.59
CA SER A 209 -17.92 -10.42 -1.61
C SER A 209 -17.09 -10.44 -0.33
N ILE A 210 -17.72 -10.86 0.76
CA ILE A 210 -17.06 -11.14 2.04
C ILE A 210 -17.49 -12.54 2.51
N THR A 211 -16.56 -13.49 2.47
CA THR A 211 -16.78 -14.87 2.89
C THR A 211 -16.27 -15.07 4.31
N PRO A 212 -17.14 -15.30 5.31
CA PRO A 212 -16.71 -15.59 6.66
C PRO A 212 -16.06 -16.98 6.75
N LEU A 213 -14.92 -17.08 7.44
CA LEU A 213 -14.21 -18.32 7.71
C LEU A 213 -14.35 -18.68 9.20
N ARG A 214 -15.42 -19.40 9.53
CA ARG A 214 -15.84 -19.68 10.92
C ARG A 214 -15.08 -20.88 11.45
N HIS A 215 -14.39 -20.67 12.57
CA HIS A 215 -13.74 -21.76 13.30
C HIS A 215 -14.79 -22.75 13.83
N GLY A 216 -14.53 -24.05 13.66
CA GLY A 216 -15.43 -25.16 13.99
C GLY A 216 -16.48 -25.48 12.93
N ILE A 217 -16.56 -24.71 11.84
CA ILE A 217 -17.46 -24.97 10.71
C ILE A 217 -16.66 -25.07 9.41
N ASP A 218 -15.93 -24.01 9.06
CA ASP A 218 -15.20 -23.91 7.80
C ASP A 218 -13.74 -24.36 7.95
N TRP A 219 -13.21 -24.36 9.17
CA TRP A 219 -11.87 -24.85 9.52
C TRP A 219 -11.75 -25.15 11.02
N SER A 220 -10.76 -25.96 11.39
CA SER A 220 -10.40 -26.25 12.78
C SER A 220 -8.88 -26.27 12.97
N ARG A 221 -8.39 -26.45 14.20
CA ARG A 221 -6.96 -26.45 14.54
C ARG A 221 -6.10 -27.33 13.63
N ASN A 222 -6.64 -28.47 13.20
CA ASN A 222 -5.91 -29.50 12.45
C ASN A 222 -6.54 -29.80 11.07
N ASP A 223 -7.57 -29.06 10.67
CA ASP A 223 -8.25 -29.27 9.40
C ASP A 223 -8.55 -27.93 8.72
N TYR A 224 -7.86 -27.72 7.60
CA TYR A 224 -7.99 -26.56 6.73
C TYR A 224 -8.46 -26.96 5.32
N SER A 225 -8.82 -28.23 5.11
CA SER A 225 -9.11 -28.79 3.78
C SER A 225 -10.24 -28.03 3.06
N GLY A 226 -11.26 -27.62 3.81
CA GLY A 226 -12.39 -26.82 3.31
C GLY A 226 -12.03 -25.41 2.84
N LEU A 227 -10.86 -24.88 3.20
CA LEU A 227 -10.47 -23.51 2.86
C LEU A 227 -9.89 -23.38 1.44
N ALA A 228 -9.23 -24.42 0.92
CA ALA A 228 -8.55 -24.36 -0.38
C ALA A 228 -9.41 -23.82 -1.54
N PRO A 229 -10.67 -24.29 -1.76
CA PRO A 229 -11.51 -23.75 -2.84
C PRO A 229 -11.86 -22.26 -2.63
N ILE A 230 -12.12 -21.86 -1.38
CA ILE A 230 -12.41 -20.46 -1.04
C ILE A 230 -11.17 -19.58 -1.30
N MET A 231 -10.00 -20.07 -0.90
CA MET A 231 -8.72 -19.36 -1.07
C MET A 231 -8.34 -19.15 -2.54
N ALA A 232 -8.65 -20.11 -3.42
CA ALA A 232 -8.41 -19.99 -4.87
C ALA A 232 -9.18 -18.82 -5.50
N GLU A 233 -10.31 -18.42 -4.91
CA GLU A 233 -11.14 -17.31 -5.36
C GLU A 233 -11.02 -16.06 -4.47
N THR A 234 -10.18 -16.09 -3.45
CA THR A 234 -10.02 -14.95 -2.54
C THR A 234 -8.93 -14.02 -3.06
N ASP A 235 -9.20 -12.72 -3.04
CA ASP A 235 -8.22 -11.69 -3.40
C ASP A 235 -7.55 -11.07 -2.16
N ILE A 236 -8.30 -10.95 -1.05
CA ILE A 236 -7.84 -10.43 0.23
C ILE A 236 -8.22 -11.41 1.36
N LEU A 237 -7.23 -11.98 2.03
CA LEU A 237 -7.41 -12.81 3.23
C LEU A 237 -7.25 -11.95 4.49
N VAL A 238 -8.27 -11.91 5.35
CA VAL A 238 -8.22 -11.20 6.63
C VAL A 238 -8.20 -12.19 7.80
N LEU A 239 -7.11 -12.17 8.55
CA LEU A 239 -6.91 -12.95 9.77
C LEU A 239 -7.21 -12.10 11.00
N CYS A 240 -8.49 -12.08 11.39
CA CYS A 240 -9.00 -11.33 12.54
C CYS A 240 -9.43 -12.25 13.71
N HIS A 241 -9.19 -13.57 13.60
CA HIS A 241 -9.41 -14.47 14.73
C HIS A 241 -8.33 -14.29 15.81
N GLY A 242 -8.70 -14.59 17.05
CA GLY A 242 -7.76 -14.69 18.13
C GLY A 242 -8.41 -15.10 19.44
N THR A 243 -7.60 -15.59 20.37
CA THR A 243 -8.06 -15.99 21.71
C THR A 243 -7.04 -15.59 22.78
N LYS A 244 -7.54 -15.35 23.99
CA LYS A 244 -6.74 -15.19 25.21
C LYS A 244 -6.67 -16.47 26.04
N ASP A 245 -7.36 -17.53 25.62
CA ASP A 245 -7.31 -18.81 26.30
C ASP A 245 -5.86 -19.33 26.32
N HIS A 246 -5.33 -19.51 27.52
CA HIS A 246 -3.94 -19.91 27.76
C HIS A 246 -3.57 -21.18 26.99
N ASN A 247 -4.48 -22.15 26.89
CA ASN A 247 -4.22 -23.46 26.26
C ASN A 247 -4.32 -23.44 24.73
N ALA A 248 -4.96 -22.40 24.17
CA ALA A 248 -5.23 -22.29 22.75
C ALA A 248 -4.52 -21.09 22.08
N ALA A 249 -4.03 -20.13 22.86
CA ALA A 249 -3.50 -18.86 22.35
C ALA A 249 -2.40 -19.05 21.31
N LEU A 250 -1.38 -19.88 21.58
CA LEU A 250 -0.29 -20.13 20.62
C LEU A 250 -0.81 -20.74 19.31
N ALA A 251 -1.62 -21.80 19.40
CA ALA A 251 -2.07 -22.48 18.21
C ALA A 251 -3.06 -21.64 17.39
N MET A 252 -3.94 -20.88 18.03
CA MET A 252 -4.88 -20.01 17.31
C MET A 252 -4.17 -18.78 16.78
N ASN A 253 -3.47 -18.01 17.62
CA ASN A 253 -2.93 -16.71 17.22
C ASN A 253 -1.67 -16.82 16.35
N CYS A 254 -0.94 -17.95 16.40
CA CYS A 254 0.28 -18.17 15.63
C CYS A 254 0.14 -19.34 14.63
N THR A 255 0.09 -20.58 15.11
CA THR A 255 0.20 -21.78 14.24
C THR A 255 -0.87 -21.79 13.15
N SER A 256 -2.14 -21.63 13.52
CA SER A 256 -3.25 -21.65 12.56
C SER A 256 -3.22 -20.47 11.59
N ALA A 257 -2.78 -19.30 12.04
CA ALA A 257 -2.59 -18.14 11.17
C ALA A 257 -1.54 -18.43 10.10
N VAL A 258 -0.39 -19.00 10.47
CA VAL A 258 0.64 -19.43 9.52
C VAL A 258 0.10 -20.49 8.55
N SER A 259 -0.55 -21.54 9.04
CA SER A 259 -1.13 -22.59 8.20
C SER A 259 -2.13 -22.04 7.18
N ILE A 260 -3.01 -21.12 7.58
CA ILE A 260 -3.99 -20.51 6.67
C ILE A 260 -3.30 -19.62 5.63
N ILE A 261 -2.26 -18.84 5.98
CA ILE A 261 -1.50 -18.03 5.02
C ILE A 261 -0.79 -18.92 4.00
N GLU A 262 -0.12 -19.98 4.44
CA GLU A 262 0.57 -20.90 3.52
C GLU A 262 -0.41 -21.59 2.57
N LEU A 263 -1.57 -22.03 3.07
CA LEU A 263 -2.61 -22.60 2.23
C LEU A 263 -3.16 -21.58 1.22
N PHE A 264 -3.33 -20.33 1.63
CA PHE A 264 -3.75 -19.25 0.74
C PHE A 264 -2.72 -19.03 -0.38
N LYS A 265 -1.44 -18.88 -0.04
CA LYS A 265 -0.34 -18.78 -1.01
C LYS A 265 -0.36 -19.92 -2.01
N GLN A 266 -0.44 -21.16 -1.52
CA GLN A 266 -0.48 -22.36 -2.37
C GLN A 266 -1.70 -22.37 -3.31
N SER A 267 -2.86 -21.96 -2.81
CA SER A 267 -4.11 -21.92 -3.60
C SER A 267 -4.06 -20.83 -4.67
N ARG A 268 -3.41 -19.69 -4.38
CA ARG A 268 -3.27 -18.56 -5.31
C ARG A 268 -2.23 -18.79 -6.40
N ASP A 269 -1.14 -19.49 -6.09
CA ASP A 269 -0.10 -19.83 -7.08
C ASP A 269 -0.69 -20.67 -8.24
N ARG A 270 -1.68 -21.53 -7.95
CA ARG A 270 -2.40 -22.32 -8.95
C ARG A 270 -3.28 -21.49 -9.89
N THR A 271 -3.84 -20.38 -9.41
CA THR A 271 -4.81 -19.56 -10.16
C THR A 271 -4.19 -18.37 -10.89
N LYS A 272 -2.97 -17.95 -10.51
CA LYS A 272 -2.19 -16.87 -11.15
C LYS A 272 -3.01 -15.60 -11.43
N PRO A 273 -3.51 -14.91 -10.39
CA PRO A 273 -4.28 -13.67 -10.56
C PRO A 273 -3.47 -12.55 -11.23
N GLU A 274 -4.16 -11.58 -11.82
CA GLU A 274 -3.56 -10.36 -12.37
C GLU A 274 -2.88 -9.50 -11.28
N LEU A 275 -3.47 -9.43 -10.08
CA LEU A 275 -2.92 -8.76 -8.91
C LEU A 275 -2.41 -9.78 -7.90
N ILE A 276 -1.27 -9.51 -7.27
CA ILE A 276 -0.83 -10.32 -6.13
C ILE A 276 -1.93 -10.38 -5.05
N PRO A 277 -2.16 -11.57 -4.46
CA PRO A 277 -3.11 -11.73 -3.38
C PRO A 277 -2.64 -11.00 -2.12
N GLU A 278 -3.58 -10.55 -1.31
CA GLU A 278 -3.30 -9.70 -0.16
C GLU A 278 -3.67 -10.41 1.14
N VAL A 279 -2.87 -10.23 2.19
CA VAL A 279 -3.09 -10.85 3.51
C VAL A 279 -3.07 -9.77 4.58
N TRP A 280 -4.12 -9.66 5.38
CA TRP A 280 -4.19 -8.76 6.53
C TRP A 280 -4.19 -9.58 7.80
N TYR A 281 -3.17 -9.45 8.63
CA TYR A 281 -3.13 -10.08 9.94
C TYR A 281 -3.36 -9.06 11.04
N VAL A 282 -4.30 -9.35 11.95
CA VAL A 282 -4.56 -8.54 13.14
C VAL A 282 -3.65 -8.98 14.28
N GLY A 283 -2.57 -8.23 14.46
CA GLY A 283 -1.64 -8.28 15.59
C GLY A 283 -2.17 -7.59 16.84
N SER A 284 -1.25 -7.05 17.65
CA SER A 284 -1.57 -6.36 18.91
C SER A 284 -0.36 -5.58 19.43
N GLU A 285 -0.57 -4.43 20.08
CA GLU A 285 0.51 -3.73 20.78
C GLU A 285 1.21 -4.57 21.87
N ALA A 286 0.51 -5.61 22.37
CA ALA A 286 1.06 -6.63 23.27
C ALA A 286 2.31 -7.34 22.70
N GLU A 287 2.51 -7.31 21.38
CA GLU A 287 3.75 -7.77 20.74
C GLU A 287 4.98 -7.00 21.23
N LEU A 288 4.82 -5.71 21.52
CA LEU A 288 5.85 -4.86 22.08
C LEU A 288 5.86 -4.93 23.60
N HIS A 289 4.79 -4.48 24.26
CA HIS A 289 4.78 -4.25 25.71
C HIS A 289 4.62 -5.52 26.55
N GLY A 290 4.13 -6.62 25.97
CA GLY A 290 3.96 -7.88 26.69
C GLY A 290 2.82 -7.85 27.70
N ALA A 291 3.01 -8.54 28.82
CA ALA A 291 2.08 -8.54 29.94
C ALA A 291 2.83 -8.30 31.25
N LEU A 292 2.14 -7.72 32.23
CA LEU A 292 2.68 -7.57 33.58
C LEU A 292 2.93 -8.96 34.21
N PRO A 293 3.97 -9.10 35.05
CA PRO A 293 4.21 -10.33 35.81
C PRO A 293 2.97 -10.71 36.64
N GLY A 294 2.55 -11.98 36.56
CA GLY A 294 1.45 -12.54 37.35
C GLY A 294 0.11 -12.71 36.61
N ASP A 295 -0.09 -12.04 35.47
CA ASP A 295 -1.29 -12.20 34.64
C ASP A 295 -1.07 -13.28 33.56
N LYS A 296 -1.22 -14.56 33.94
CA LYS A 296 -0.96 -15.71 33.05
C LYS A 296 -1.76 -15.70 31.74
N VAL A 297 -2.97 -15.13 31.77
CA VAL A 297 -3.84 -15.03 30.59
C VAL A 297 -3.30 -13.99 29.61
N LYS A 298 -2.94 -12.79 30.10
CA LYS A 298 -2.32 -11.78 29.23
C LYS A 298 -0.93 -12.18 28.78
N GLN A 299 -0.17 -12.91 29.60
CA GLN A 299 1.15 -13.44 29.22
C GLN A 299 1.03 -14.38 28.02
N ALA A 300 0.18 -15.42 28.10
CA ALA A 300 -0.01 -16.33 26.97
C ALA A 300 -0.54 -15.65 25.71
N TYR A 301 -1.45 -14.68 25.86
CA TYR A 301 -1.89 -13.85 24.72
C TYR A 301 -0.73 -13.07 24.09
N ALA A 302 0.04 -12.34 24.89
CA ALA A 302 1.16 -11.55 24.40
C ALA A 302 2.25 -12.40 23.79
N GLU A 303 2.60 -13.52 24.42
CA GLU A 303 3.56 -14.51 23.92
C GLU A 303 3.10 -15.11 22.59
N SER A 304 1.83 -15.50 22.47
CA SER A 304 1.29 -16.03 21.21
C SER A 304 1.33 -15.02 20.06
N LYS A 305 1.05 -13.74 20.35
CA LYS A 305 1.16 -12.66 19.35
C LYS A 305 2.61 -12.41 18.97
N ARG A 306 3.53 -12.39 19.94
CA ARG A 306 4.98 -12.28 19.70
C ARG A 306 5.54 -13.44 18.91
N ALA A 307 5.06 -14.67 19.16
CA ALA A 307 5.50 -15.86 18.43
C ALA A 307 5.19 -15.80 16.94
N PHE A 308 4.14 -15.07 16.54
CA PHE A 308 3.80 -14.87 15.13
C PHE A 308 4.69 -13.83 14.44
N VAL A 309 5.30 -12.90 15.20
CA VAL A 309 6.02 -11.74 14.64
C VAL A 309 7.19 -12.12 13.70
N PRO A 310 8.01 -13.15 13.98
CA PRO A 310 9.04 -13.60 13.02
C PRO A 310 8.47 -14.09 11.69
N PHE A 311 7.31 -14.75 11.68
CA PHE A 311 6.62 -15.16 10.46
C PHE A 311 6.00 -13.95 9.74
N ALA A 312 5.36 -13.06 10.49
CA ALA A 312 4.86 -11.79 9.96
C ALA A 312 5.98 -11.00 9.26
N ARG A 313 7.20 -10.99 9.82
CA ARG A 313 8.36 -10.35 9.19
C ARG A 313 8.73 -11.02 7.88
N ALA A 314 8.72 -12.35 7.80
CA ALA A 314 8.98 -13.07 6.55
C ALA A 314 7.90 -12.76 5.50
N TYR A 315 6.62 -12.76 5.89
CA TYR A 315 5.51 -12.40 4.99
C TYR A 315 5.56 -10.95 4.53
N TYR A 316 6.07 -10.05 5.36
CA TYR A 316 6.25 -8.66 4.99
C TYR A 316 7.26 -8.47 3.85
N ASP A 317 8.27 -9.34 3.72
CA ASP A 317 9.23 -9.32 2.61
C ASP A 317 8.83 -10.25 1.44
N ASP A 318 7.78 -11.04 1.60
CA ASP A 318 7.34 -11.98 0.57
C ASP A 318 6.84 -11.23 -0.67
N GLU A 319 7.31 -11.65 -1.85
CA GLU A 319 6.92 -11.06 -3.14
C GLU A 319 5.67 -11.71 -3.73
N GLN A 320 5.27 -12.89 -3.25
CA GLN A 320 4.08 -13.61 -3.73
C GLN A 320 2.78 -13.05 -3.15
N ILE A 321 2.86 -12.28 -2.07
CA ILE A 321 1.72 -11.69 -1.38
C ILE A 321 1.97 -10.24 -1.01
N LEU A 322 0.91 -9.44 -0.99
CA LEU A 322 0.92 -8.15 -0.30
C LEU A 322 0.49 -8.37 1.16
N TYR A 323 1.46 -8.43 2.07
CA TYR A 323 1.17 -8.63 3.49
C TYR A 323 0.98 -7.30 4.22
N ARG A 324 -0.09 -7.20 5.02
CA ARG A 324 -0.36 -6.10 5.93
C ARG A 324 -0.43 -6.58 7.38
N HIS A 325 0.31 -5.90 8.24
CA HIS A 325 0.36 -6.17 9.66
C HIS A 325 -0.39 -5.07 10.43
N ILE A 326 -1.60 -5.38 10.88
CA ILE A 326 -2.46 -4.45 11.61
C ILE A 326 -2.17 -4.57 13.09
N VAL A 327 -1.70 -3.51 13.72
CA VAL A 327 -1.28 -3.51 15.13
C VAL A 327 -2.19 -2.58 15.94
N PRO A 328 -3.30 -3.11 16.47
CA PRO A 328 -4.21 -2.35 17.30
C PRO A 328 -3.75 -2.24 18.75
N ALA A 329 -3.96 -1.06 19.32
CA ALA A 329 -4.10 -0.86 20.76
C ALA A 329 -5.34 -1.59 21.28
N ALA A 330 -5.47 -1.74 22.59
CA ALA A 330 -6.65 -2.33 23.19
C ALA A 330 -7.91 -1.56 22.76
N PHE A 331 -8.96 -2.28 22.35
CA PHE A 331 -10.27 -1.71 22.02
C PHE A 331 -11.37 -2.53 22.68
N GLN A 332 -12.54 -1.90 22.89
CA GLN A 332 -13.69 -2.53 23.52
C GLN A 332 -14.13 -3.77 22.73
N SER A 333 -14.04 -4.94 23.36
CA SER A 333 -14.42 -6.21 22.77
C SER A 333 -14.70 -7.27 23.85
N ARG A 334 -15.15 -8.46 23.45
CA ARG A 334 -15.24 -9.60 24.37
C ARG A 334 -13.88 -10.01 24.97
N MET A 335 -12.78 -9.62 24.32
CA MET A 335 -11.43 -9.93 24.79
C MET A 335 -10.92 -8.92 25.83
N GLY A 336 -11.54 -7.75 25.99
CA GLY A 336 -11.09 -6.75 26.96
C GLY A 336 -11.79 -5.40 26.82
N SER A 337 -11.66 -4.61 27.88
CA SER A 337 -12.18 -3.25 27.95
C SER A 337 -11.12 -2.22 27.51
N ALA A 338 -11.54 -1.15 26.87
CA ALA A 338 -10.69 -0.01 26.51
C ALA A 338 -11.53 1.24 26.23
N ILE A 339 -10.84 2.38 26.07
CA ILE A 339 -11.47 3.70 25.87
C ILE A 339 -12.13 3.80 24.48
N VAL A 340 -11.57 3.14 23.47
CA VAL A 340 -12.03 3.18 22.08
C VAL A 340 -12.80 1.91 21.69
N GLY A 341 -13.80 2.06 20.83
CA GLY A 341 -14.59 0.94 20.30
C GLY A 341 -13.94 0.23 19.11
N ALA A 342 -14.49 -0.93 18.74
CA ALA A 342 -14.08 -1.67 17.55
C ALA A 342 -14.33 -0.91 16.24
N ASP A 343 -15.33 -0.01 16.18
CA ASP A 343 -15.58 0.85 15.01
C ASP A 343 -14.40 1.80 14.77
N TRP A 344 -13.87 2.42 15.83
CA TRP A 344 -12.67 3.25 15.74
C TRP A 344 -11.48 2.45 15.22
N ALA A 345 -11.25 1.25 15.77
CA ALA A 345 -10.13 0.40 15.34
C ALA A 345 -10.24 0.02 13.85
N ALA A 346 -11.44 -0.36 13.40
CA ALA A 346 -11.70 -0.71 12.00
C ALA A 346 -11.51 0.50 11.06
N ARG A 347 -12.02 1.68 11.43
CA ARG A 347 -11.86 2.91 10.64
C ARG A 347 -10.41 3.33 10.52
N THR A 348 -9.68 3.31 11.63
CA THR A 348 -8.25 3.66 11.65
C THR A 348 -7.44 2.66 10.82
N ALA A 349 -7.74 1.37 10.89
CA ALA A 349 -7.09 0.36 10.06
C ALA A 349 -7.29 0.66 8.56
N ILE A 350 -8.53 0.84 8.14
CA ILE A 350 -8.87 1.12 6.74
C ILE A 350 -8.31 2.48 6.29
N TRP A 351 -8.28 3.49 7.16
CA TRP A 351 -7.70 4.81 6.88
C TRP A 351 -6.21 4.71 6.49
N TRP A 352 -5.45 3.87 7.19
CA TRP A 352 -4.04 3.60 6.89
C TRP A 352 -3.88 2.72 5.65
N ILE A 353 -4.69 1.67 5.51
CA ILE A 353 -4.67 0.77 4.35
C ILE A 353 -4.91 1.57 3.07
N ARG A 354 -5.92 2.43 3.04
CA ARG A 354 -6.22 3.36 1.92
C ARG A 354 -5.02 4.23 1.51
N ARG A 355 -4.09 4.49 2.42
CA ARG A 355 -2.86 5.28 2.20
C ARG A 355 -1.66 4.43 1.84
N GLY A 356 -1.87 3.14 1.61
CA GLY A 356 -0.85 2.19 1.15
C GLY A 356 -0.09 1.51 2.29
N ALA A 357 -0.41 1.79 3.55
CA ALA A 357 0.37 1.29 4.68
C ALA A 357 0.33 -0.25 4.76
N GLN A 358 1.50 -0.90 4.69
CA GLN A 358 1.64 -2.34 4.92
C GLN A 358 1.73 -2.64 6.42
N TYR A 359 2.53 -1.89 7.17
CA TYR A 359 2.40 -1.83 8.63
C TYR A 359 1.32 -0.83 9.00
N VAL A 360 0.27 -1.27 9.68
CA VAL A 360 -0.96 -0.49 9.92
C VAL A 360 -1.07 -0.21 11.42
N PRO A 361 -0.56 0.95 11.91
CA PRO A 361 -0.56 1.29 13.33
C PRO A 361 -1.94 1.81 13.76
N VAL A 362 -2.70 0.98 14.48
CA VAL A 362 -4.03 1.33 14.98
C VAL A 362 -3.92 1.66 16.46
N THR A 363 -3.30 2.80 16.77
CA THR A 363 -2.90 3.14 18.14
C THR A 363 -3.38 4.52 18.59
N TYR A 364 -3.74 4.61 19.88
CA TYR A 364 -3.86 5.87 20.63
C TYR A 364 -2.80 6.00 21.73
N THR A 365 -1.99 4.96 21.97
CA THR A 365 -0.90 4.93 22.96
C THR A 365 0.44 5.34 22.35
N GLY A 366 0.56 5.28 21.02
CA GLY A 366 1.80 5.48 20.28
C GLY A 366 2.69 4.24 20.20
N MET A 367 2.39 3.17 20.94
CA MET A 367 3.26 1.98 21.01
C MET A 367 3.38 1.25 19.68
N ALA A 368 2.34 1.22 18.85
CA ALA A 368 2.44 0.64 17.50
C ALA A 368 3.49 1.35 16.62
N PHE A 369 3.69 2.67 16.77
CA PHE A 369 4.76 3.37 16.04
C PHE A 369 6.16 2.98 16.52
N VAL A 370 6.33 2.77 17.83
CA VAL A 370 7.60 2.24 18.37
C VAL A 370 7.81 0.80 17.91
N ASN A 371 6.75 -0.01 17.92
CA ASN A 371 6.80 -1.40 17.47
C ASN A 371 7.12 -1.50 15.96
N TYR A 372 6.77 -0.51 15.14
CA TYR A 372 7.20 -0.46 13.74
C TYR A 372 8.73 -0.55 13.61
N PHE A 373 9.50 0.24 14.37
CA PHE A 373 10.96 0.20 14.30
C PHE A 373 11.51 -1.15 14.75
N ARG A 374 10.95 -1.70 15.84
CA ARG A 374 11.31 -3.04 16.30
C ARG A 374 11.02 -4.09 15.23
N PHE A 375 9.83 -4.04 14.64
CA PHE A 375 9.36 -4.96 13.61
C PHE A 375 10.26 -4.90 12.37
N MET A 376 10.53 -3.70 11.85
CA MET A 376 11.31 -3.54 10.62
C MET A 376 12.79 -3.89 10.79
N TYR A 377 13.40 -3.51 11.92
CA TYR A 377 14.87 -3.50 12.04
C TYR A 377 15.43 -4.52 13.02
N TRP A 378 14.65 -5.05 13.97
CA TRP A 378 15.16 -5.95 15.03
C TRP A 378 14.56 -7.36 15.00
N VAL A 379 13.43 -7.57 14.35
CA VAL A 379 12.84 -8.91 14.19
C VAL A 379 13.55 -9.65 13.07
N LYS A 380 14.07 -10.84 13.38
CA LYS A 380 14.61 -11.75 12.37
C LYS A 380 13.46 -12.54 11.72
N PRO A 381 13.37 -12.59 10.38
CA PRO A 381 12.34 -13.35 9.69
C PRO A 381 12.50 -14.85 9.93
N THR A 382 11.38 -15.58 10.01
CA THR A 382 11.34 -17.04 10.12
C THR A 382 10.39 -17.60 9.08
N THR A 383 10.84 -18.60 8.33
CA THR A 383 10.03 -19.24 7.28
C THR A 383 9.03 -20.22 7.89
N ALA A 384 7.84 -20.35 7.29
CA ALA A 384 6.79 -21.23 7.79
C ALA A 384 7.21 -22.72 7.94
N GLY A 385 8.24 -23.15 7.19
CA GLY A 385 8.80 -24.51 7.28
C GLY A 385 9.33 -24.87 8.67
N SER A 386 9.71 -23.89 9.50
CA SER A 386 10.20 -24.15 10.86
C SER A 386 9.14 -24.73 11.80
N LEU A 387 7.86 -24.42 11.59
CA LEU A 387 6.77 -24.97 12.42
C LEU A 387 6.61 -26.48 12.25
N LYS A 388 6.83 -26.98 11.02
CA LYS A 388 6.74 -28.43 10.73
C LYS A 388 7.87 -29.22 11.42
N VAL A 389 9.05 -28.60 11.58
CA VAL A 389 10.19 -29.23 12.25
C VAL A 389 9.93 -29.35 13.76
N GLU A 390 9.35 -28.33 14.39
CA GLU A 390 8.99 -28.38 15.81
C GLU A 390 7.86 -29.36 16.13
N GLU A 391 6.88 -29.54 15.22
CA GLU A 391 5.84 -30.57 15.39
C GLU A 391 6.36 -31.99 15.17
N SER A 392 7.40 -32.19 14.34
CA SER A 392 8.01 -33.52 14.14
C SER A 392 8.96 -33.98 15.27
N LEU A 393 9.35 -33.05 16.16
CA LEU A 393 10.25 -33.29 17.29
C LEU A 393 9.49 -33.41 18.63
N LYS A 394 8.16 -33.30 18.62
CA LYS A 394 7.26 -33.54 19.75
C LYS A 394 6.42 -34.79 19.47
#